data_AF-A0A3E4YBY9-F1
#
_entry.id   AF-A0A3E4YBY9-F1
#
_cell.length_a   1.000
_cell.length_b   1.000
_cell.length_c   1.000
_cell.angle_alpha   90.00
_cell.angle_beta   90.00
_cell.angle_gamma   90.00
#
_symmetry.space_group_name_H-M   'P 1'
#
loop_
_entity.id
_entity.type
_entity.pdbx_description
1 polymer ?
#
loop_
_entity_poly.entity_id
_entity_poly.type
_entity_poly.pdbx_seq_one_letter_code
_entity_poly.pdbx_strand_id
1 'polypeptide(L)'
;MDNIDEIGKYKKHTKSNVSKAKSKSKHKHTYGKGIVIINDKYNSVYKVKYCTECGKIYDLASETVVTDEGYCRMLHRDELLEKYKDLPHFTIPNIMVKFVSITHE
;
A
#
# COMPACT_ATOMS: atom_id res chain seq x y z
N MET A 1 56.73 -11.14 -6.17
CA MET A 1 55.91 -10.62 -7.28
C MET A 1 54.60 -11.41 -7.36
N ASP A 2 53.65 -10.94 -6.55
CA ASP A 2 52.23 -10.72 -6.85
C ASP A 2 51.52 -11.69 -7.81
N ASN A 3 50.84 -12.70 -7.23
CA ASN A 3 49.61 -13.24 -7.80
C ASN A 3 48.44 -12.62 -7.03
N ILE A 4 47.98 -11.46 -7.49
CA ILE A 4 46.72 -10.87 -7.01
C ILE A 4 45.61 -11.67 -7.71
N ASP A 5 45.03 -12.61 -6.97
CA ASP A 5 43.74 -13.21 -7.29
C ASP A 5 42.72 -12.07 -7.46
N GLU A 6 42.45 -11.70 -8.70
CA GLU A 6 41.52 -10.65 -9.06
C GLU A 6 40.10 -11.19 -8.83
N ILE A 7 39.69 -11.18 -7.56
CA ILE A 7 38.33 -11.55 -7.14
C ILE A 7 37.39 -10.52 -7.77
N GLY A 8 36.85 -10.84 -8.94
CA GLY A 8 35.92 -10.01 -9.68
C GLY A 8 34.79 -9.54 -8.77
N LYS A 9 34.84 -8.27 -8.36
CA LYS A 9 33.96 -7.59 -7.37
C LYS A 9 32.47 -7.57 -7.75
N TYR A 10 32.06 -8.26 -8.83
CA TYR A 10 30.73 -8.20 -9.41
C TYR A 10 30.18 -9.58 -9.82
N LYS A 11 30.29 -10.61 -8.97
CA LYS A 11 29.40 -11.77 -9.11
C LYS A 11 27.99 -11.35 -8.71
N LYS A 12 27.13 -11.05 -9.69
CA LYS A 12 25.69 -10.86 -9.46
C LYS A 12 25.16 -12.07 -8.69
N HIS A 13 24.61 -11.87 -7.50
CA HIS A 13 23.92 -12.93 -6.75
C HIS A 13 22.68 -13.40 -7.52
N THR A 14 22.85 -14.35 -8.43
CA THR A 14 21.79 -14.89 -9.29
C THR A 14 20.74 -15.68 -8.51
N LYS A 15 21.09 -16.23 -7.34
CA LYS A 15 20.17 -17.06 -6.54
C LYS A 15 19.11 -16.24 -5.78
N SER A 16 19.42 -15.03 -5.34
CA SER A 16 18.52 -14.22 -4.50
C SER A 16 17.43 -13.48 -5.29
N ASN A 17 17.60 -13.33 -6.61
CA ASN A 17 16.66 -12.60 -7.46
C ASN A 17 15.57 -13.51 -8.05
N VAL A 18 15.90 -14.78 -8.31
CA VAL A 18 14.96 -15.79 -8.84
C VAL A 18 13.86 -16.11 -7.83
N SER A 19 14.16 -16.15 -6.53
CA SER A 19 13.16 -16.40 -5.48
C SER A 19 12.11 -15.29 -5.40
N LYS A 20 12.52 -14.03 -5.54
CA LYS A 20 11.60 -12.88 -5.51
C LYS A 20 10.78 -12.74 -6.79
N ALA A 21 11.25 -13.25 -7.92
CA ALA A 21 10.50 -13.22 -9.18
C ALA A 21 9.21 -14.06 -9.10
N LYS A 22 9.25 -15.21 -8.43
CA LYS A 22 8.07 -16.07 -8.25
C LYS A 22 6.99 -15.45 -7.36
N SER A 23 7.38 -14.57 -6.43
CA SER A 23 6.47 -13.88 -5.50
C SER A 23 5.93 -12.55 -6.02
N LYS A 24 6.38 -12.10 -7.20
CA LYS A 24 5.86 -10.88 -7.84
C LYS A 24 4.55 -11.20 -8.57
N SER A 25 3.63 -10.26 -8.54
CA SER A 25 2.37 -10.35 -9.28
C SER A 25 2.65 -10.42 -10.79
N LYS A 26 1.90 -11.25 -11.52
CA LYS A 26 2.10 -11.52 -12.95
C LYS A 26 1.57 -10.42 -13.87
N HIS A 27 0.81 -9.46 -13.35
CA HIS A 27 0.22 -8.36 -14.09
C HIS A 27 0.88 -7.03 -13.71
N LYS A 28 0.66 -6.03 -14.56
CA LYS A 28 1.06 -4.65 -14.29
C LYS A 28 0.07 -4.04 -13.30
N HIS A 29 0.54 -3.59 -12.14
CA HIS A 29 -0.36 -3.00 -11.15
C HIS A 29 -0.93 -1.66 -11.62
N THR A 30 -2.24 -1.64 -11.89
CA THR A 30 -3.01 -0.40 -12.03
C THR A 30 -3.58 -0.02 -10.67
N TYR A 31 -3.21 1.16 -10.17
CA TYR A 31 -3.59 1.60 -8.84
C TYR A 31 -4.84 2.48 -8.87
N GLY A 32 -5.93 1.96 -8.32
CA GLY A 32 -7.14 2.71 -8.00
C GLY A 32 -7.02 3.43 -6.67
N LYS A 33 -7.86 4.43 -6.47
CA LYS A 33 -8.05 5.11 -5.19
C LYS A 33 -9.24 4.47 -4.46
N GLY A 34 -9.12 4.29 -3.16
CA GLY A 34 -10.19 3.79 -2.33
C GLY A 34 -10.08 4.31 -0.91
N ILE A 35 -11.04 3.92 -0.08
CA ILE A 35 -11.04 4.16 1.35
C ILE A 35 -10.92 2.82 2.05
N VAL A 36 -10.10 2.75 3.10
CA VAL A 36 -10.03 1.58 3.96
C VAL A 36 -10.38 1.96 5.39
N ILE A 37 -11.21 1.13 5.99
CA ILE A 37 -11.61 1.21 7.39
C ILE A 37 -10.86 0.12 8.12
N ILE A 38 -10.03 0.51 9.09
CA ILE A 38 -9.29 -0.43 9.91
C ILE A 38 -10.17 -0.77 11.11
N ASN A 39 -10.54 -2.03 11.24
CA ASN A 39 -11.35 -2.53 12.34
C ASN A 39 -10.49 -2.71 13.61
N ASP A 40 -9.89 -1.61 14.05
CA ASP A 40 -9.22 -1.49 15.34
C ASP A 40 -10.15 -0.78 16.35
N LYS A 41 -9.73 -0.67 17.60
CA LYS A 41 -10.44 -0.01 18.70
C LYS A 41 -10.95 1.41 18.37
N TYR A 42 -10.31 2.08 17.42
CA TYR A 42 -10.64 3.45 16.99
C TYR A 42 -11.34 3.54 15.63
N ASN A 43 -11.58 2.42 14.93
CA ASN A 43 -12.22 2.38 13.61
C ASN A 43 -11.63 3.40 12.61
N SER A 44 -10.31 3.56 12.63
CA SER A 44 -9.61 4.59 11.87
C SER A 44 -9.78 4.41 10.37
N VAL A 45 -10.03 5.52 9.67
CA VAL A 45 -10.25 5.55 8.22
C VAL A 45 -9.04 6.14 7.52
N TYR A 46 -8.60 5.47 6.47
CA TYR A 46 -7.45 5.87 5.66
C TYR A 46 -7.80 5.85 4.19
N LYS A 47 -7.16 6.73 3.44
CA LYS A 47 -7.12 6.63 1.98
C LYS A 47 -6.13 5.56 1.60
N VAL A 48 -6.52 4.74 0.63
CA VAL A 48 -5.69 3.66 0.14
C VAL A 48 -5.52 3.77 -1.37
N LYS A 49 -4.30 3.54 -1.83
CA LYS A 49 -4.04 3.22 -3.23
C LYS A 49 -3.86 1.72 -3.33
N TYR A 50 -4.75 1.06 -4.06
CA TYR A 50 -4.76 -0.39 -4.16
C TYR A 50 -4.80 -0.81 -5.63
N CYS A 51 -4.28 -2.00 -5.91
CA CYS A 51 -4.35 -2.55 -7.25
C CYS A 51 -5.77 -3.03 -7.54
N THR A 52 -6.40 -2.51 -8.60
CA THR A 52 -7.79 -2.87 -8.96
C THR A 52 -7.94 -4.33 -9.37
N GLU A 53 -6.87 -4.98 -9.83
CA GLU A 53 -6.90 -6.36 -10.33
C GLU A 53 -6.56 -7.43 -9.27
N CYS A 54 -5.75 -7.09 -8.25
CA CYS A 54 -5.32 -8.06 -7.24
C CYS A 54 -5.48 -7.60 -5.79
N GLY A 55 -6.02 -6.40 -5.58
CA GLY A 55 -6.24 -5.86 -4.24
C GLY A 55 -4.96 -5.45 -3.51
N LYS A 56 -3.78 -5.51 -4.14
CA LYS A 56 -2.53 -5.17 -3.46
C LYS A 56 -2.50 -3.71 -3.05
N ILE A 57 -2.33 -3.46 -1.75
CA ILE A 57 -2.19 -2.13 -1.19
C ILE A 57 -0.78 -1.61 -1.49
N TYR A 58 -0.72 -0.41 -2.08
CA TYR A 58 0.52 0.30 -2.37
C TYR A 58 0.84 1.34 -1.31
N ASP A 59 -0.18 2.10 -0.90
CA ASP A 59 -0.03 3.26 -0.04
C ASP A 59 -1.26 3.43 0.85
N LEU A 60 -1.03 3.82 2.10
CA LEU A 60 -2.03 4.07 3.14
C LEU A 60 -1.73 5.44 3.73
N ALA A 61 -2.64 6.40 3.52
CA ALA A 61 -2.48 7.77 4.00
C ALA A 61 -3.72 8.19 4.78
N SER A 62 -3.54 8.78 5.96
CA SER A 62 -4.64 9.46 6.65
C SER A 62 -4.94 10.77 5.93
N GLU A 63 -6.21 11.16 5.89
CA GLU A 63 -6.53 12.51 5.43
C GLU A 63 -6.44 13.49 6.60
N THR A 64 -5.50 14.41 6.47
CA THR A 64 -5.41 15.60 7.31
C THR A 64 -5.90 16.80 6.51
N VAL A 65 -6.67 17.66 7.15
CA VAL A 65 -6.99 18.99 6.64
C VAL A 65 -6.25 20.01 7.48
N VAL A 66 -5.62 20.94 6.80
CA VAL A 66 -5.01 22.11 7.42
C VAL A 66 -6.12 23.11 7.67
N THR A 67 -6.35 23.42 8.94
CA THR A 67 -7.24 24.50 9.35
C THR A 67 -6.59 25.84 9.00
N ASP A 68 -7.40 26.88 8.81
CA ASP A 68 -6.95 28.23 8.45
C ASP A 68 -5.86 28.80 9.40
N GLU A 69 -5.89 28.40 10.68
CA GLU A 69 -4.87 28.71 11.70
C GLU A 69 -3.56 27.90 11.57
N GLY A 70 -3.37 27.12 10.51
CA GLY A 70 -2.16 26.34 10.25
C GLY A 70 -2.07 25.01 11.02
N TYR A 71 -3.10 24.64 11.78
CA TYR A 71 -3.17 23.36 12.47
C TYR A 71 -3.65 22.23 11.56
N CYS A 72 -2.96 21.09 11.55
CA CYS A 72 -3.42 19.89 10.88
C CYS A 72 -4.40 19.12 11.77
N ARG A 73 -5.67 19.02 11.38
CA ARG A 73 -6.64 18.10 12.00
C ARG A 73 -6.84 16.88 11.12
N MET A 74 -6.92 15.69 11.72
CA MET A 74 -7.39 14.50 10.99
C MET A 74 -8.88 14.66 10.71
N LEU A 75 -9.31 14.34 9.49
CA LEU A 75 -10.74 14.33 9.18
C LEU A 75 -11.44 13.23 9.97
N HIS A 76 -12.64 13.55 10.46
CA HIS A 76 -13.46 12.55 11.12
C HIS A 76 -13.99 11.53 10.11
N ARG A 77 -14.35 10.34 10.60
CA ARG A 77 -14.85 9.23 9.78
C ARG A 77 -16.00 9.64 8.86
N ASP A 78 -17.01 10.32 9.40
CA ASP A 78 -18.18 10.75 8.62
C ASP A 78 -17.80 11.70 7.48
N GLU A 79 -16.95 12.70 7.73
CA GLU A 79 -16.52 13.64 6.70
C GLU A 79 -15.75 12.93 5.56
N LEU A 80 -14.88 11.98 5.91
CA LEU A 80 -14.17 11.14 4.94
C LEU A 80 -15.12 10.26 4.14
N LEU A 81 -16.09 9.65 4.81
CA LEU A 81 -17.05 8.75 4.18
C LEU A 81 -17.96 9.52 3.22
N GLU A 82 -18.42 10.71 3.59
CA GLU A 82 -19.24 11.55 2.72
C GLU A 82 -18.46 12.08 1.51
N LYS A 83 -17.21 12.53 1.73
CA LYS A 83 -16.35 13.04 0.66
C LYS A 83 -15.97 11.96 -0.36
N TYR A 84 -15.91 10.70 0.06
CA TYR A 84 -15.49 9.57 -0.76
C TYR A 84 -16.55 8.48 -0.92
N LYS A 85 -17.84 8.83 -0.83
CA LYS A 85 -18.98 7.92 -1.05
C LYS A 85 -18.91 7.17 -2.38
N ASP A 86 -18.34 7.81 -3.40
CA ASP A 86 -18.20 7.27 -4.76
C ASP A 86 -17.04 6.27 -4.90
N LEU A 87 -16.09 6.27 -3.95
CA LEU A 87 -14.95 5.37 -3.97
C LEU A 87 -15.27 4.03 -3.30
N PRO A 88 -14.56 2.96 -3.68
CA PRO A 88 -14.71 1.66 -3.05
C PRO A 88 -14.19 1.69 -1.61
N HIS A 89 -15.00 1.11 -0.72
CA HIS A 89 -14.73 1.00 0.71
C HIS A 89 -14.29 -0.42 1.06
N PHE A 90 -13.13 -0.55 1.68
CA PHE A 90 -12.60 -1.83 2.15
C PHE A 90 -12.54 -1.85 3.66
N THR A 91 -12.78 -3.01 4.28
CA THR A 91 -12.55 -3.19 5.71
C THR A 91 -11.37 -4.16 5.90
N ILE A 92 -10.36 -3.74 6.66
CA ILE A 92 -9.20 -4.59 7.00
C ILE A 92 -9.06 -4.72 8.52
N PRO A 93 -8.54 -5.84 9.02
CA PRO A 93 -8.33 -6.02 10.46
C PRO A 93 -7.22 -5.12 11.02
N ASN A 94 -6.13 -4.88 10.27
CA ASN A 94 -5.01 -4.05 10.73
C ASN A 94 -4.20 -3.46 9.56
N ILE A 95 -3.36 -2.47 9.84
CA ILE A 95 -2.45 -1.81 8.87
C ILE A 95 -1.42 -2.77 8.24
N MET A 96 -1.20 -3.95 8.82
CA MET A 96 -0.23 -4.92 8.34
C MET A 96 -0.74 -5.73 7.14
N VAL A 97 -2.04 -5.65 6.85
CA VAL A 97 -2.63 -6.27 5.67
C VAL A 97 -2.06 -5.62 4.41
N LYS A 98 -1.54 -6.45 3.50
CA LYS A 98 -0.97 -6.01 2.22
C LYS A 98 -1.94 -6.10 1.05
N PHE A 99 -3.09 -6.75 1.24
CA PHE A 99 -4.06 -7.03 0.18
C PHE A 99 -5.47 -6.80 0.70
N VAL A 100 -6.27 -6.04 -0.04
CA VAL A 100 -7.72 -5.94 0.19
C VAL A 100 -8.45 -7.05 -0.57
N SER A 101 -9.54 -7.55 0.01
CA SER A 101 -10.45 -8.47 -0.66
C SER A 101 -11.25 -7.68 -1.71
N ILE A 102 -10.84 -7.79 -2.98
CA ILE A 102 -11.63 -7.28 -4.10
C ILE A 102 -12.61 -8.38 -4.54
N THR A 103 -13.89 -8.23 -4.24
CA THR A 103 -14.95 -9.03 -4.87
C THR A 103 -15.18 -8.45 -6.25
N HIS A 104 -14.67 -9.12 -7.29
CA HIS A 104 -15.13 -8.87 -8.65
C HIS A 104 -16.47 -9.62 -8.79
N GLU A 105 -17.58 -8.89 -8.79
CA GLU A 105 -18.89 -9.40 -9.21
C GLU A 105 -18.98 -9.50 -10.74
#